data_AF-K1RTL2-F1
#
_entry.id   AF-K1RTL2-F1
#
_cell.length_a   1.000
_cell.length_b   1.000
_cell.length_c   1.000
_cell.angle_alpha   90.00
_cell.angle_beta   90.00
_cell.angle_gamma   90.00
#
_symmetry.space_group_name_H-M   'P 1'
#
loop_
_entity.id
_entity.type
_entity.pdbx_description
1 polymer ?
#
loop_
_entity_poly.entity_id
_entity_poly.type
_entity_poly.pdbx_seq_one_letter_code
_entity_poly.pdbx_strand_id
1 'polypeptide(L)' 'MDEGVREDHILVIDMESRKNREFKNPDYLLDWVEKMMIDYETYYIIIDEVQEVEDFVEVLSSLSVTE' A
#
# COMPACT_ATOMS: atom_id res chain seq x y z
N MET A 1 -5.62 -17.81 -21.27
CA MET A 1 -5.70 -16.36 -21.06
C MET A 1 -4.76 -16.12 -19.91
N ASP A 2 -3.62 -15.50 -20.18
CA ASP A 2 -2.68 -15.11 -19.12
C ASP A 2 -3.38 -14.01 -18.32
N GLU A 3 -4.11 -14.40 -17.28
CA GLU A 3 -4.54 -13.48 -16.21
C GLU A 3 -3.31 -13.15 -15.37
N GLY A 4 -2.34 -12.49 -16.02
CA GLY A 4 -1.25 -11.83 -15.35
C GLY A 4 -1.77 -10.54 -14.77
N VAL A 5 -1.56 -10.35 -13.47
CA VAL A 5 -1.72 -9.04 -12.81
C VAL A 5 -0.97 -8.02 -13.64
N ARG A 6 -1.62 -6.90 -13.99
CA ARG A 6 -0.97 -5.83 -14.74
C ARG A 6 0.20 -5.32 -13.91
N GLU A 7 1.38 -5.17 -14.52
CA GLU A 7 2.59 -4.74 -13.79
C GLU A 7 2.38 -3.39 -13.09
N ASP A 8 1.56 -2.51 -13.67
CA ASP A 8 1.17 -1.22 -13.07
C ASP A 8 0.31 -1.34 -11.80
N HIS A 9 -0.21 -2.54 -11.50
CA HIS A 9 -1.06 -2.82 -10.33
C HIS A 9 -0.26 -3.52 -9.22
N ILE A 10 1.04 -3.71 -9.40
CA ILE A 10 1.96 -4.23 -8.38
C ILE A 10 2.78 -3.05 -7.84
N LEU A 11 2.54 -2.70 -6.58
CA LEU A 11 3.19 -1.59 -5.89
C LEU A 11 4.15 -2.15 -4.85
N VAL A 12 5.44 -1.87 -5.00
CA VAL A 12 6.48 -2.31 -4.06
C VAL A 12 7.08 -1.10 -3.36
N ILE A 13 7.04 -1.09 -2.03
CA ILE A 13 7.52 0.03 -1.22
C ILE A 13 8.43 -0.49 -0.11
N ASP A 14 9.62 0.09 -0.05
CA ASP A 14 10.61 -0.14 1.00
C ASP A 14 10.54 1.02 2.02
N MET A 15 10.23 0.73 3.28
CA MET A 15 10.03 1.77 4.31
C MET A 15 11.33 2.38 4.86
N GLU A 16 12.48 1.76 4.62
CA GLU A 16 13.79 2.30 5.01
C GLU A 16 14.31 3.37 4.03
N SER A 17 13.86 3.30 2.78
CA SER A 17 14.18 4.29 1.75
C SER A 17 13.88 5.71 2.22
N ARG A 18 14.89 6.59 2.13
CA ARG A 18 14.73 8.02 2.49
C ARG A 18 13.63 8.74 1.72
N LYS A 19 13.29 8.25 0.53
CA LYS A 19 12.19 8.80 -0.29
C LYS A 19 10.83 8.47 0.29
N ASN A 20 10.75 7.42 1.11
CA ASN A 20 9.50 6.88 1.62
C ASN A 20 9.25 7.22 3.08
N ARG A 21 9.98 8.20 3.64
CA ARG A 21 9.83 8.63 5.05
C ARG A 21 8.42 9.08 5.40
N GLU A 22 7.68 9.61 4.43
CA GLU A 22 6.28 10.04 4.62
C GLU A 22 5.34 8.84 4.78
N PHE A 23 5.65 7.69 4.17
CA PHE A 23 4.85 6.45 4.28
C PHE A 23 4.95 5.77 5.65
N LYS A 24 5.88 6.21 6.52
CA LYS A 24 5.90 5.77 7.92
C LYS A 24 4.70 6.27 8.70
N ASN A 25 4.09 7.36 8.24
CA ASN A 25 2.85 7.87 8.81
C ASN A 25 1.66 7.05 8.28
N PRO A 26 0.82 6.49 9.16
CA PRO A 26 -0.29 5.62 8.77
C PRO A 26 -1.34 6.33 7.90
N ASP A 27 -1.68 7.59 8.22
CA ASP A 27 -2.66 8.37 7.47
C ASP A 27 -2.17 8.63 6.04
N TYR A 28 -0.88 8.95 5.88
CA TYR A 28 -0.27 9.18 4.57
C TYR A 28 -0.25 7.89 3.73
N LEU A 29 0.11 6.75 4.33
CA LEU A 29 0.09 5.46 3.64
C LEU A 29 -1.32 5.13 3.16
N LEU A 30 -2.34 5.31 4.00
CA LEU A 30 -3.74 5.04 3.65
C LEU A 30 -4.21 5.92 2.47
N ASP A 31 -4.03 7.24 2.57
CA ASP A 31 -4.42 8.19 1.52
C ASP A 31 -3.69 7.91 0.20
N TRP A 32 -2.42 7.49 0.25
CA TRP A 32 -1.69 7.10 -0.94
C TRP A 32 -2.25 5.81 -1.57
N VAL A 33 -2.55 4.79 -0.76
CA VAL A 33 -3.16 3.55 -1.26
C VAL A 33 -4.49 3.85 -1.95
N GLU A 34 -5.36 4.67 -1.33
CA GLU A 34 -6.63 5.09 -1.93
C GLU A 34 -6.43 5.82 -3.27
N LYS A 35 -5.42 6.68 -3.37
CA LYS A 35 -5.09 7.38 -4.63
C LYS A 35 -4.58 6.46 -5.73
N MET A 36 -3.91 5.37 -5.37
CA MET A 36 -3.39 4.40 -6.34
C MET A 36 -4.47 3.46 -6.87
N MET A 37 -5.53 3.23 -6.10
CA MET A 37 -6.70 2.44 -6.52
C MET A 37 -7.59 3.24 -7.49
N ILE A 38 -7.09 3.43 -8.71
CA ILE A 38 -7.77 4.20 -9.77
C ILE A 38 -8.86 3.40 -10.50
N ASP A 39 -8.86 2.08 -10.35
CA ASP A 39 -9.84 1.18 -10.91
C ASP A 39 -10.24 0.08 -9.91
N TYR A 40 -11.17 -0.78 -10.34
CA TYR A 40 -11.71 -1.88 -9.54
C TYR A 40 -10.97 -3.20 -9.79
N GLU A 41 -9.80 -3.17 -10.46
CA GLU A 41 -8.98 -4.37 -10.64
C GLU A 41 -8.16 -4.66 -9.36
N THR A 42 -7.58 -5.87 -9.28
CA THR A 42 -6.80 -6.26 -8.12
C THR A 42 -5.43 -5.56 -8.11
N TYR A 43 -5.14 -4.83 -7.04
CA TYR A 43 -3.83 -4.26 -6.74
C TYR A 43 -3.08 -5.13 -5.73
N TYR A 44 -1.80 -5.37 -5.97
CA TYR A 44 -0.90 -6.07 -5.05
C TYR A 44 0.08 -5.06 -4.45
N ILE A 45 -0.06 -4.80 -3.15
CA ILE A 45 0.80 -3.88 -2.43
C ILE A 45 1.77 -4.69 -1.57
N ILE A 46 3.05 -4.58 -1.86
CA ILE A 46 4.14 -5.24 -1.16
C ILE A 46 4.89 -4.17 -0.39
N ILE A 47 4.80 -4.23 0.93
CA ILE A 47 5.48 -3.30 1.83
C ILE A 47 6.56 -4.10 2.54
N ASP A 48 7.81 -3.69 2.34
CA ASP A 48 8.95 -4.24 3.07
C ASP A 48 9.25 -3.36 4.29
N GLU A 49 9.85 -3.95 5.32
CA GLU A 49 10.23 -3.25 6.56
C GLU A 49 9.01 -2.58 7.25
N VAL A 50 7.86 -3.27 7.27
CA VAL A 50 6.57 -2.78 7.79
C VAL A 50 6.61 -2.30 9.25
N GLN A 51 7.57 -2.77 10.04
CA GLN A 51 7.76 -2.32 11.42
C GLN A 51 8.13 -0.84 11.53
N GLU A 52 8.56 -0.20 10.43
CA GLU A 52 8.86 1.23 10.36
C GLU A 52 7.61 2.10 10.21
N VAL A 53 6.44 1.49 9.95
CA VAL A 53 5.15 2.20 9.83
C VAL A 53 4.46 2.21 11.19
N GLU A 54 4.15 3.40 11.68
CA GLU A 54 3.41 3.57 12.93
C GLU A 54 1.99 3.02 12.77
N ASP A 55 1.52 2.25 13.77
CA ASP A 55 0.16 1.68 13.79
C ASP A 55 -0.22 0.88 12.52
N PHE A 56 0.75 0.20 11.88
CA PHE A 56 0.54 -0.54 10.64
C PHE A 56 -0.67 -1.50 10.65
N VAL A 57 -0.91 -2.16 11.80
CA VAL A 57 -2.06 -3.07 11.97
C VAL A 57 -3.41 -2.35 11.84
N GLU A 58 -3.49 -1.10 12.31
CA GLU A 58 -4.68 -0.26 12.18
C GLU A 58 -4.91 0.15 10.73
N VAL A 59 -3.84 0.49 9.99
CA VAL A 59 -3.90 0.78 8.54
C VAL A 59 -4.48 -0.40 7.77
N LEU A 60 -3.98 -1.62 8.03
CA LEU A 60 -4.49 -2.84 7.38
C LEU A 60 -5.96 -3.10 7.73
N SER A 61 -6.34 -2.84 8.98
CA SER A 61 -7.72 -3.00 9.43
C SER A 61 -8.64 -2.02 8.71
N SER A 62 -8.21 -0.78 8.52
CA SER A 62 -8.95 0.25 7.79
C SER A 62 -9.16 -0.12 6.32
N LEU A 63 -8.13 -0.65 5.64
CA LEU A 63 -8.23 -1.13 4.26
C LEU A 63 -9.17 -2.34 4.10
N SER A 64 -9.25 -3.20 5.13
CA SER A 64 -10.11 -4.38 5.11
C SER A 64 -11.59 -4.07 5.36
N VAL A 65 -11.90 -2.90 5.94
CA VAL A 65 -13.25 -2.46 6.31
C VAL A 65 -13.93 -1.68 5.18
N THR A 66 -13.20 -1.35 4.10
CA THR A 66 -13.77 -0.75 2.89
C THR A 66 -14.56 -1.80 2.09
N GLU A 67 -15.80 -2.06 2.51
CA GLU A 67 -16.86 -2.76 1.74
C GLU A 67 -17.59 -1.83 0.77
#